data_AF-A0A9R0K2H8-F1
#
_entry.id   AF-A0A9R0K2H8-F1
#
_cell.length_a   1.000
_cell.length_b   1.000
_cell.length_c   1.000
_cell.angle_alpha   90.00
_cell.angle_beta   90.00
_cell.angle_gamma   90.00
#
_symmetry.space_group_name_H-M   'P 1'
#
loop_
_entity.id
_entity.type
_entity.pdbx_description
1 polymer ?
#
loop_
_entity_poly.entity_id
_entity_poly.type
_entity_poly.pdbx_seq_one_letter_code
_entity_poly.pdbx_strand_id
1 'polypeptide(L)'
;MALQKNLQHWLTDSKARDQFVIRAGEHTEVLWNDARHMKPDPVYTRRFWTESFVQWSPLGTYLATVHHQGAAVWGGADTFDRIHRYAHPMVKFIDFSPGENFLVTYSSHEPSNQGTGGRGRDFFKKNYTRK
;
A
#
# COMPACT_ATOMS: atom_id res chain seq x y z
N MET A 1 25.91 -6.28 -9.26
CA MET A 1 24.70 -7.00 -8.81
C MET A 1 24.25 -6.37 -7.51
N ALA A 2 23.10 -5.71 -7.48
CA ALA A 2 22.57 -5.22 -6.21
C ALA A 2 22.08 -6.43 -5.40
N LEU A 3 22.59 -6.59 -4.17
CA LEU A 3 22.08 -7.60 -3.24
C LEU A 3 20.57 -7.39 -3.14
N GLN A 4 19.77 -8.41 -3.46
CA GLN A 4 18.32 -8.34 -3.29
C GLN A 4 18.05 -8.08 -1.81
N LYS A 5 17.64 -6.86 -1.47
CA LYS A 5 17.33 -6.48 -0.08
C LYS A 5 16.29 -7.46 0.47
N ASN A 6 16.55 -8.03 1.64
CA ASN A 6 15.65 -8.99 2.26
C ASN A 6 14.37 -8.27 2.71
N LEU A 7 13.29 -8.43 1.93
CA LEU A 7 11.98 -7.84 2.20
C LEU A 7 11.24 -8.50 3.37
N GLN A 8 11.73 -9.66 3.81
CA GLN A 8 11.15 -10.47 4.88
C GLN A 8 11.99 -10.46 6.16
N HIS A 9 12.96 -9.56 6.27
CA HIS A 9 13.84 -9.47 7.44
C HIS A 9 13.05 -9.30 8.75
N TRP A 10 11.87 -8.70 8.73
CA TRP A 10 11.01 -8.58 9.91
C TRP A 10 10.63 -9.94 10.53
N LEU A 11 10.59 -11.03 9.74
CA LEU A 11 10.38 -12.40 10.24
C LEU A 11 11.55 -12.91 11.12
N THR A 12 12.70 -12.25 11.06
CA THR A 12 13.90 -12.61 11.83
C THR A 12 14.02 -11.83 13.15
N ASP A 13 13.01 -11.04 13.52
CA ASP A 13 13.00 -10.31 14.80
C ASP A 13 13.16 -11.29 15.96
N SER A 14 14.23 -11.10 16.75
CA SER A 14 14.57 -12.00 17.87
C SER A 14 13.53 -12.00 18.99
N LYS A 15 12.65 -10.99 19.02
CA LYS A 15 11.55 -10.89 19.97
C LYS A 15 10.23 -11.45 19.43
N ALA A 16 10.20 -11.91 18.17
CA ALA A 16 9.03 -12.41 17.44
C ALA A 16 7.85 -11.43 17.52
N ARG A 17 8.12 -10.14 17.29
CA ARG A 17 7.09 -9.07 17.31
C ARG A 17 6.42 -8.93 15.95
N ASP A 18 5.16 -8.50 15.97
CA ASP A 18 4.45 -8.09 14.76
C ASP A 18 4.69 -6.61 14.46
N GLN A 19 4.72 -6.24 13.19
CA GLN A 19 4.61 -4.84 12.78
C GLN A 19 3.15 -4.47 12.52
N PHE A 20 2.78 -3.23 12.84
CA PHE A 20 1.50 -2.65 12.45
C PHE A 20 1.70 -1.24 11.90
N VAL A 21 0.74 -0.78 11.11
CA VAL A 21 0.75 0.57 10.54
C VAL A 21 -0.39 1.40 11.11
N ILE A 22 -0.10 2.64 11.50
CA ILE A 22 -1.09 3.64 11.88
C ILE A 22 -1.00 4.80 10.89
N ARG A 23 -2.17 5.27 10.43
CA ARG A 23 -2.28 6.55 9.71
C ARG A 23 -3.19 7.48 10.50
N ALA A 24 -2.67 8.66 10.83
CA ALA A 24 -3.39 9.72 11.52
C ALA A 24 -3.11 11.07 10.84
N GLY A 25 -4.14 11.64 10.21
CA GLY A 25 -4.00 12.87 9.42
C GLY A 25 -2.93 12.73 8.33
N GLU A 26 -1.90 13.56 8.39
CA GLU A 26 -0.77 13.57 7.45
C GLU A 26 0.31 12.54 7.81
N HIS A 27 0.26 11.96 9.00
CA HIS A 27 1.29 11.06 9.50
C HIS A 27 0.94 9.60 9.20
N THR A 28 1.95 8.84 8.78
CA THR A 28 1.89 7.39 8.68
C THR A 28 3.10 6.80 9.35
N GLU A 29 2.87 5.82 10.22
CA GLU A 29 3.87 5.24 11.11
C GLU A 29 3.76 3.72 11.07
N VAL A 30 4.88 3.05 10.87
CA VAL A 30 5.02 1.61 11.06
C VAL A 30 5.74 1.39 12.37
N LEU A 31 5.18 0.54 13.24
CA LEU A 31 5.68 0.31 14.59
C LEU A 31 5.74 -1.19 14.88
N TRP A 32 6.70 -1.58 15.72
CA TRP A 32 6.69 -2.89 16.35
C TRP A 32 5.69 -2.94 17.49
N ASN A 33 4.96 -4.05 17.58
CA ASN A 33 4.12 -4.39 18.71
C ASN A 33 4.95 -5.08 19.80
N ASP A 34 5.51 -4.30 20.73
CA ASP A 34 6.21 -4.84 21.90
C ASP A 34 5.25 -4.90 23.10
N ALA A 35 4.45 -5.97 23.14
CA ALA A 35 3.48 -6.21 24.22
C ALA A 35 4.13 -6.30 25.62
N ARG A 36 5.42 -6.65 25.71
CA ARG A 36 6.13 -6.82 26.99
C ARG A 36 6.48 -5.48 27.63
N HIS A 37 6.79 -4.48 26.80
CA HIS A 37 7.18 -3.16 27.27
C HIS A 37 6.04 -2.13 27.19
N MET A 38 4.88 -2.52 26.62
CA MET A 38 3.71 -1.66 26.37
C MET A 38 4.08 -0.30 25.75
N LYS A 39 5.12 -0.29 24.93
CA LYS A 39 5.66 0.91 24.30
C LYS A 39 5.71 0.70 22.79
N PRO A 40 5.08 1.57 21.99
CA PRO A 40 5.27 1.55 20.55
C PRO A 40 6.73 1.87 20.22
N ASP A 41 7.33 1.02 19.39
CA ASP A 41 8.72 1.16 18.93
C ASP A 41 8.69 1.44 17.42
N PRO A 42 8.98 2.69 16.98
CA PRO A 42 8.81 3.08 15.60
C PRO A 42 9.86 2.43 14.69
N VAL A 43 9.38 1.83 13.60
CA VAL A 43 10.20 1.31 12.50
C VAL A 43 10.41 2.39 11.45
N TYR A 44 9.33 3.05 11.05
CA TYR A 44 9.35 4.05 9.98
C TYR A 44 8.23 5.06 10.16
N THR A 45 8.56 6.36 10.01
CA THR A 45 7.59 7.45 10.10
C THR A 45 7.74 8.38 8.91
N ARG A 46 6.62 8.72 8.26
CA ARG A 46 6.61 9.67 7.15
C ARG A 46 5.35 10.52 7.12
N ARG A 47 5.55 11.84 6.94
CA ARG A 47 4.47 12.80 6.65
C ARG A 47 4.12 12.79 5.17
N PHE A 48 2.85 12.99 4.86
CA PHE A 48 2.30 13.06 3.50
C PHE A 48 2.67 11.84 2.65
N TRP A 49 2.74 10.66 3.27
CA TRP A 49 3.11 9.45 2.55
C TRP A 49 2.00 8.94 1.63
N THR A 50 0.76 9.28 1.94
CA THR A 50 -0.43 8.90 1.19
C THR A 50 -1.50 9.98 1.36
N GLU A 51 -2.27 10.23 0.31
CA GLU A 51 -3.41 11.16 0.36
C GLU A 51 -4.69 10.45 0.81
N SER A 52 -4.73 9.12 0.68
CA SER A 52 -5.90 8.30 0.99
C SER A 52 -5.61 7.29 2.09
N PHE A 53 -5.31 6.03 1.76
CA PHE A 53 -5.08 4.97 2.75
C PHE A 53 -3.77 4.22 2.50
N VAL A 54 -3.45 3.34 3.45
CA VAL A 54 -2.35 2.38 3.37
C VAL A 54 -2.89 0.97 3.58
N GLN A 55 -2.22 -0.02 3.01
CA GLN A 55 -2.61 -1.42 3.15
C GLN A 55 -1.39 -2.34 3.05
N TRP A 56 -1.24 -3.21 4.04
CA TRP A 56 -0.27 -4.30 3.98
C TRP A 56 -0.71 -5.36 2.98
N SER A 57 0.25 -5.97 2.31
CA SER A 57 0.03 -7.18 1.55
C SER A 57 -0.24 -8.38 2.46
N PRO A 58 -0.87 -9.46 1.96
CA PRO A 58 -1.26 -10.62 2.76
C PRO A 58 -0.12 -11.30 3.51
N LEU A 59 1.12 -11.25 2.98
CA LEU A 59 2.29 -11.84 3.64
C LEU A 59 3.15 -10.81 4.36
N GLY A 60 2.72 -9.54 4.44
CA GLY A 60 3.46 -8.47 5.12
C GLY A 60 4.76 -8.02 4.41
N THR A 61 5.05 -8.53 3.22
CA THR A 61 6.27 -8.17 2.46
C THR A 61 6.22 -6.74 1.92
N TYR A 62 5.01 -6.23 1.64
CA TYR A 62 4.78 -4.98 0.96
C TYR A 62 3.76 -4.10 1.69
N LEU A 63 4.00 -2.80 1.66
CA LEU A 63 3.00 -1.80 2.04
C LEU A 63 2.59 -1.02 0.80
N ALA A 64 1.29 -0.82 0.57
CA ALA A 64 0.78 0.06 -0.46
C ALA A 64 0.34 1.40 0.11
N THR A 65 0.52 2.46 -0.69
CA THR A 65 -0.04 3.81 -0.45
C THR A 65 -0.86 4.23 -1.67
N VAL A 66 -1.99 4.89 -1.46
CA VAL A 66 -2.89 5.36 -2.52
C VAL A 66 -2.89 6.89 -2.63
N HIS A 67 -2.71 7.37 -3.86
CA HIS A 67 -2.55 8.77 -4.24
C HIS A 67 -3.53 9.11 -5.37
N HIS A 68 -3.75 10.39 -5.62
CA HIS A 68 -4.59 10.86 -6.72
C HIS A 68 -4.10 10.32 -8.09
N GLN A 69 -2.78 10.15 -8.25
CA GLN A 69 -2.14 9.64 -9.48
C GLN A 69 -2.20 8.11 -9.60
N GLY A 70 -2.47 7.41 -8.49
CA GLY A 70 -2.55 5.95 -8.42
C GLY A 70 -1.90 5.37 -7.18
N ALA A 71 -1.34 4.18 -7.30
CA ALA A 71 -0.81 3.43 -6.16
C ALA A 71 0.71 3.32 -6.20
N ALA A 72 1.35 3.30 -5.04
CA ALA A 72 2.76 2.94 -4.91
C ALA A 72 2.90 1.78 -3.93
N VAL A 73 3.87 0.91 -4.21
CA VAL A 73 4.23 -0.24 -3.37
C VAL A 73 5.64 -0.04 -2.84
N TRP A 74 5.77 -0.25 -1.53
CA TRP A 74 6.98 -0.04 -0.75
C TRP A 74 7.37 -1.35 -0.08
N GLY A 75 8.65 -1.54 0.19
CA GLY A 75 9.14 -2.67 0.96
C GLY A 75 10.57 -2.45 1.46
N GLY A 76 11.07 -3.44 2.18
CA GLY A 76 12.31 -3.32 2.95
C GLY A 76 11.99 -3.14 4.43
N ALA A 77 12.77 -3.82 5.27
CA ALA A 77 12.47 -4.04 6.70
C ALA A 77 12.23 -2.74 7.47
N ASP A 78 13.11 -1.77 7.27
CA ASP A 78 13.16 -0.55 8.08
C ASP A 78 13.19 0.72 7.21
N THR A 79 13.48 0.58 5.91
CA THR A 79 13.64 1.72 5.00
C THR A 79 12.40 2.06 4.19
N PHE A 80 11.52 1.08 3.97
CA PHE A 80 10.33 1.23 3.10
C PHE A 80 10.66 1.91 1.77
N ASP A 81 11.63 1.35 1.03
CA ASP A 81 12.00 1.83 -0.28
C ASP A 81 10.86 1.60 -1.28
N ARG A 82 10.66 2.54 -2.21
CA ARG A 82 9.63 2.41 -3.24
C ARG A 82 10.07 1.36 -4.26
N ILE A 83 9.28 0.30 -4.40
CA ILE A 83 9.54 -0.80 -5.34
C ILE A 83 8.81 -0.55 -6.67
N HIS A 84 7.51 -0.22 -6.60
CA HIS A 84 6.69 0.03 -7.80
C HIS A 84 5.79 1.26 -7.67
N ARG A 85 5.43 1.81 -8.82
CA ARG A 85 4.39 2.83 -8.97
C ARG A 85 3.45 2.43 -10.10
N TYR A 86 2.15 2.47 -9.82
CA TYR A 86 1.08 2.13 -10.74
C TYR A 86 0.28 3.39 -11.05
N ALA A 87 0.41 3.90 -12.27
CA ALA A 87 -0.33 5.05 -12.74
C ALA A 87 -1.78 4.65 -13.04
N HIS A 88 -2.66 4.88 -12.07
CA HIS A 88 -4.09 4.65 -12.21
C HIS A 88 -4.81 5.75 -11.43
N PRO A 89 -5.25 6.83 -12.09
CA PRO A 89 -5.89 7.92 -11.39
C PRO A 89 -7.15 7.50 -10.62
N MET A 90 -7.43 8.21 -9.53
CA MET A 90 -8.68 8.09 -8.76
C MET A 90 -8.98 6.67 -8.22
N VAL A 91 -7.92 5.94 -7.84
CA VAL A 91 -8.06 4.63 -7.19
C VAL A 91 -8.88 4.74 -5.92
N LYS A 92 -9.91 3.90 -5.83
CA LYS A 92 -10.80 3.76 -4.67
C LYS A 92 -10.49 2.51 -3.86
N PHE A 93 -10.13 1.41 -4.54
CA PHE A 93 -9.80 0.15 -3.89
C PHE A 93 -8.54 -0.46 -4.51
N ILE A 94 -7.79 -1.17 -3.68
CA ILE A 94 -6.69 -2.01 -4.11
C ILE A 94 -6.84 -3.40 -3.48
N ASP A 95 -6.26 -4.40 -4.12
CA ASP A 95 -6.16 -5.73 -3.55
C ASP A 95 -4.88 -6.43 -3.99
N PHE A 96 -4.25 -7.16 -3.08
CA PHE A 96 -3.05 -7.94 -3.34
C PHE A 96 -3.45 -9.39 -3.57
N SER A 97 -2.91 -10.05 -4.60
CA SER A 97 -3.06 -11.50 -4.70
C SER A 97 -2.46 -12.20 -3.47
N PRO A 98 -2.96 -13.37 -3.04
CA PRO A 98 -2.43 -14.09 -1.87
C PRO A 98 -0.93 -14.39 -1.93
N GLY A 99 -0.40 -14.71 -3.12
CA GLY A 99 1.05 -14.90 -3.34
C GLY A 99 1.81 -13.63 -3.69
N GLU A 100 1.21 -12.46 -3.51
CA GLU A 100 1.77 -11.11 -3.74
C GLU A 100 2.27 -10.77 -5.16
N ASN A 101 2.05 -11.67 -6.13
CA ASN A 101 2.46 -11.51 -7.52
C ASN A 101 1.71 -10.39 -8.29
N PHE A 102 0.50 -10.04 -7.85
CA PHE A 102 -0.35 -9.07 -8.54
C PHE A 102 -0.91 -8.00 -7.61
N LEU A 103 -1.05 -6.79 -8.13
CA LEU A 103 -1.85 -5.72 -7.53
C LEU A 103 -3.07 -5.47 -8.43
N VAL A 104 -4.25 -5.57 -7.83
CA VAL A 104 -5.49 -5.08 -8.38
C VAL A 104 -5.66 -3.63 -7.93
N THR A 105 -6.03 -2.76 -8.86
CA THR A 105 -6.46 -1.40 -8.54
C THR A 105 -7.80 -1.14 -9.22
N TYR A 106 -8.70 -0.46 -8.52
CA TYR A 106 -10.06 -0.18 -8.96
C TYR A 106 -10.37 1.32 -8.82
N SER A 107 -11.02 1.88 -9.84
CA SER A 107 -11.62 3.21 -9.83
C SER A 107 -13.04 3.15 -10.39
N SER A 108 -13.93 3.99 -9.86
CA SER A 108 -15.24 4.26 -10.46
C SER A 108 -15.10 5.54 -11.31
N HIS A 109 -15.15 5.41 -12.64
CA HIS A 109 -15.33 6.59 -13.46
C HIS A 109 -16.81 6.99 -13.41
N GLU A 110 -17.12 8.17 -12.87
CA GLU A 110 -18.31 8.87 -13.38
C GLU A 110 -18.01 9.23 -14.84
N PRO A 111 -18.89 8.89 -15.79
CA PRO A 111 -18.72 9.40 -17.14
C PRO A 111 -18.73 10.93 -17.04
N SER A 112 -17.66 11.57 -17.51
CA SER A 112 -17.70 13.01 -17.76
C SER A 112 -18.89 13.23 -18.68
N ASN A 113 -19.92 13.91 -18.17
CA ASN A 113 -21.19 14.12 -18.85
C ASN A 113 -20.95 15.09 -20.02
N GLN A 114 -20.28 14.63 -21.08
CA GLN A 114 -20.20 15.31 -22.36
C GLN A 114 -21.32 14.70 -23.22
N GLY A 115 -22.40 15.47 -23.29
CA GLY A 115 -23.74 15.05 -23.67
C GLY A 115 -23.84 14.09 -24.84
N THR A 116 -24.31 12.87 -24.56
CA THR A 116 -25.29 12.16 -25.39
C THR A 116 -26.11 11.25 -24.48
N GLY A 117 -27.44 11.36 -24.56
CA GLY A 117 -28.38 10.70 -23.66
C GLY A 117 -28.41 9.18 -23.80
N GLY A 118 -27.53 8.50 -23.07
CA GLY A 118 -27.56 7.05 -22.87
C GLY A 118 -27.58 6.71 -21.38
N ARG A 119 -28.60 5.97 -20.95
CA ARG A 119 -28.77 5.51 -19.56
C ARG A 119 -27.50 4.85 -19.01
N GLY A 120 -27.24 5.15 -17.74
CA GLY A 120 -25.99 4.90 -17.01
C GLY A 120 -25.43 3.50 -17.16
N ARG A 121 -24.13 3.46 -17.49
CA ARG A 121 -23.25 2.35 -17.17
C ARG A 121 -22.02 2.98 -16.53
N ASP A 122 -21.90 2.84 -15.22
CA ASP A 122 -20.67 3.12 -14.49
C ASP A 122 -19.55 2.33 -15.17
N PHE A 123 -18.60 3.03 -15.79
CA PHE A 123 -17.47 2.38 -16.44
C PHE A 123 -16.46 2.01 -15.36
N PHE A 124 -16.40 0.72 -15.03
CA PHE A 124 -15.46 0.17 -14.06
C PHE A 124 -14.11 -0.11 -14.72
N LYS A 125 -13.01 0.40 -14.14
CA LYS A 125 -11.65 0.08 -14.62
C LYS A 125 -10.91 -0.73 -13.56
N LYS A 126 -10.63 -2.00 -13.89
CA LYS A 126 -9.82 -2.91 -13.09
C LYS A 126 -8.50 -3.19 -13.82
N ASN A 127 -7.38 -2.87 -13.19
CA ASN A 127 -6.06 -3.20 -13.72
C ASN A 127 -5.40 -4.28 -12.87
N TYR A 128 -4.89 -5.33 -13.52
CA TYR A 128 -4.02 -6.34 -12.93
C TYR A 128 -2.60 -6.04 -13.36
N THR A 129 -1.72 -5.74 -12.41
CA THR A 129 -0.31 -5.51 -12.73
C THR A 129 0.55 -6.46 -11.94
N ARG A 130 1.49 -7.14 -12.62
CA ARG A 130 2.54 -7.90 -11.96
C ARG A 130 3.47 -6.91 -11.25
N LYS A 131 3.80 -7.21 -10.00
CA LYS A 131 4.83 -6.46 -9.25
C LYS A 131 6.17 -7.03 -9.66
#